data_AF-A0A953MQH0-F1
#
_entry.id   AF-A0A953MQH0-F1
#
_cell.length_a   1.000
_cell.length_b   1.000
_cell.length_c   1.000
_cell.angle_alpha   90.00
_cell.angle_beta   90.00
_cell.angle_gamma   90.00
#
_symmetry.space_group_name_H-M   'P 1'
#
loop_
_entity.id
_entity.type
_entity.pdbx_description
1 polymer ?
#
loop_
_entity_poly.entity_id
_entity_poly.type
_entity_poly.pdbx_seq_one_letter_code
_entity_poly.pdbx_strand_id
1 'polypeptide(L)'
;MPTKRYSKDFGKKAFGIQIKPVMAKANFGNYSVTERMSASFNDFSERFGGKVFLVYSLDSEISNAEVLPKIKTEIERLSRL
;
A
#
# COMPACT_ATOMS: atom_id res chain seq x y z
N MET A 1 -3.07 -15.58 5.82
CA MET A 1 -2.14 -15.35 4.69
C MET A 1 -1.09 -14.33 5.09
N PRO A 2 0.21 -14.59 4.88
CA PRO A 2 1.26 -13.66 5.28
C PRO A 2 1.11 -12.34 4.50
N THR A 3 1.10 -11.24 5.24
CA THR A 3 1.07 -9.88 4.70
C THR A 3 2.39 -9.23 5.07
N LYS A 4 3.07 -8.62 4.10
CA LYS A 4 4.25 -7.80 4.40
C LYS A 4 3.89 -6.32 4.32
N ARG A 5 4.45 -5.53 5.23
CA ARG A 5 4.29 -4.07 5.29
C ARG A 5 5.67 -3.42 5.28
N TYR A 6 5.83 -2.41 4.44
CA TYR A 6 7.05 -1.62 4.33
C TYR A 6 6.68 -0.14 4.39
N SER A 7 7.59 0.69 4.87
CA SER A 7 7.48 2.14 4.81
C SER A 7 8.84 2.75 4.48
N LYS A 8 8.84 3.94 3.91
CA LYS A 8 10.05 4.73 3.67
C LYS A 8 9.81 6.18 4.10
N ASP A 9 10.73 6.66 4.92
CA ASP A 9 10.68 8.00 5.51
C ASP A 9 11.42 9.02 4.63
N PHE A 10 10.84 10.21 4.56
CA PHE A 10 11.31 11.43 3.90
C PHE A 10 11.27 12.56 4.96
N GLY A 11 12.09 12.42 5.99
CA GLY A 11 12.07 13.31 7.15
C GLY A 11 10.81 13.12 8.00
N LYS A 12 9.90 14.11 7.98
CA LYS A 12 8.62 14.06 8.73
C LYS A 12 7.50 13.32 7.99
N LYS A 13 7.73 12.92 6.74
CA LYS A 13 6.72 12.27 5.90
C LYS A 13 7.12 10.83 5.58
N ALA A 14 6.14 9.99 5.27
CA ALA A 14 6.39 8.62 4.84
C ALA A 14 5.32 8.13 3.87
N PHE A 15 5.66 7.15 3.04
CA PHE A 15 4.68 6.35 2.31
C PHE A 15 4.76 4.87 2.76
N GLY A 16 3.67 4.13 2.57
CA GLY A 16 3.57 2.73 2.95
C GLY A 16 3.33 1.81 1.75
N ILE A 17 3.78 0.56 1.84
CA ILE A 17 3.44 -0.52 0.91
C ILE A 17 2.92 -1.70 1.73
N GLN A 18 1.76 -2.23 1.34
CA GLN A 18 1.23 -3.50 1.84
C GLN A 18 1.21 -4.52 0.70
N ILE A 19 1.86 -5.67 0.90
CA ILE A 19 1.91 -6.75 -0.09
C ILE A 19 0.99 -7.90 0.35
N LYS A 20 0.11 -8.34 -0.55
CA LYS A 20 -0.79 -9.49 -0.36
C LYS A 20 -0.71 -10.46 -1.55
N PRO A 21 -0.89 -11.77 -1.36
CA PRO A 21 -1.03 -12.70 -2.49
C PRO A 21 -2.35 -12.46 -3.25
N VAL A 22 -2.38 -12.67 -4.57
CA VAL A 22 -3.61 -12.55 -5.40
C VAL A 22 -4.72 -13.47 -4.89
N MET A 23 -4.35 -14.67 -4.41
CA MET A 23 -5.28 -15.63 -3.80
C MET A 23 -5.98 -15.10 -2.55
N ALA A 24 -5.49 -14.01 -1.94
CA ALA A 24 -6.22 -13.33 -0.87
C ALA A 24 -7.53 -12.72 -1.38
N LYS A 25 -7.61 -12.31 -2.66
CA LYS A 25 -8.85 -11.80 -3.27
C LYS A 25 -10.02 -12.79 -3.16
N ALA A 26 -9.75 -14.08 -3.36
CA ALA A 26 -10.76 -15.14 -3.30
C ALA A 26 -11.27 -15.43 -1.87
N ASN A 27 -10.48 -15.08 -0.85
CA ASN A 27 -10.83 -15.28 0.57
C ASN A 27 -11.50 -14.06 1.23
N PHE A 28 -11.62 -12.92 0.52
CA PHE A 28 -12.31 -11.73 1.04
C PHE A 28 -13.83 -11.85 0.89
N GLY A 29 -14.40 -12.94 1.39
CA GLY A 29 -15.85 -13.08 1.53
C GLY A 29 -16.43 -11.88 2.27
N ASN A 30 -17.14 -11.04 1.52
CA ASN A 30 -18.18 -10.07 1.87
C ASN A 30 -18.07 -9.12 3.08
N TYR A 31 -17.02 -9.06 3.92
CA TYR A 31 -17.04 -8.12 5.07
C TYR A 31 -15.70 -7.47 5.51
N SER A 32 -15.74 -6.13 5.66
CA SER A 32 -14.88 -5.19 6.41
C SER A 32 -13.36 -5.11 6.19
N VAL A 33 -12.72 -6.01 5.44
CA VAL A 33 -11.25 -5.91 5.23
C VAL A 33 -10.90 -4.65 4.43
N THR A 34 -11.71 -4.29 3.42
CA THR A 34 -11.52 -3.05 2.65
C THR A 34 -11.75 -1.81 3.52
N GLU A 35 -12.75 -1.82 4.40
CA GLU A 35 -13.07 -0.69 5.27
C GLU A 35 -12.00 -0.46 6.35
N ARG A 36 -11.58 -1.51 7.06
CA ARG A 36 -10.48 -1.40 8.05
C ARG A 36 -9.15 -1.05 7.39
N MET A 37 -8.91 -1.57 6.19
CA MET A 37 -7.71 -1.23 5.42
C MET A 37 -7.77 0.21 4.92
N SER A 38 -8.93 0.70 4.50
CA SER A 38 -9.17 2.10 4.16
C SER A 38 -8.96 3.02 5.36
N ALA A 39 -9.54 2.70 6.52
CA ALA A 39 -9.34 3.45 7.76
C ALA A 39 -7.85 3.50 8.17
N SER A 40 -7.15 2.37 8.09
CA SER A 40 -5.71 2.31 8.38
C SER A 40 -4.87 3.10 7.37
N PHE A 41 -5.28 3.17 6.11
CA PHE A 41 -4.57 3.93 5.07
C PHE A 41 -4.81 5.43 5.25
N ASN A 42 -6.02 5.81 5.65
CA ASN A 42 -6.37 7.20 5.96
C ASN A 42 -5.61 7.68 7.20
N ASP A 43 -5.62 6.92 8.31
CA ASP A 43 -4.84 7.26 9.52
C ASP A 43 -3.35 7.44 9.20
N PHE A 44 -2.76 6.53 8.42
CA PHE A 44 -1.37 6.67 7.98
C PHE A 44 -1.17 7.94 7.16
N SER A 45 -2.07 8.23 6.22
CA SER A 45 -1.95 9.40 5.33
C SER A 45 -2.10 10.71 6.10
N GLU A 46 -3.00 10.77 7.08
CA GLU A 46 -3.17 11.92 7.97
C GLU A 46 -1.95 12.15 8.86
N ARG A 47 -1.37 11.08 9.40
CA ARG A 47 -0.22 11.15 10.32
C ARG A 47 1.11 11.44 9.63
N PHE A 48 1.33 10.87 8.44
CA PHE A 48 2.63 10.89 7.78
C PHE A 48 2.61 11.62 6.43
N GLY A 49 1.46 12.15 6.01
CA GLY A 49 1.34 13.00 4.81
C GLY A 49 1.66 12.31 3.49
N GLY A 50 1.76 10.98 3.47
CA GLY A 50 2.01 10.18 2.27
C GLY A 50 1.11 8.96 2.19
N LYS A 51 1.00 8.39 1.00
CA LYS A 51 0.00 7.36 0.68
C LYS A 51 0.44 5.95 1.08
N VAL A 52 -0.52 5.05 1.24
CA VAL A 52 -0.27 3.60 1.35
C VAL A 52 -0.71 2.90 0.07
N PHE A 53 0.16 2.05 -0.48
CA PHE A 53 -0.07 1.30 -1.72
C PHE A 53 -0.30 -0.17 -1.43
N LEU A 54 -1.32 -0.74 -2.04
CA LEU A 54 -1.56 -2.18 -2.01
C LEU A 54 -0.96 -2.84 -3.25
N VAL A 55 -0.04 -3.77 -3.02
CA VAL A 55 0.63 -4.56 -4.05
C VAL A 55 0.15 -6.00 -3.94
N TYR A 56 -0.28 -6.55 -5.06
CA TYR A 56 -0.65 -7.94 -5.18
C TYR A 56 0.50 -8.73 -5.80
N SER A 57 0.74 -9.92 -5.26
CA SER A 57 1.78 -10.84 -5.74
C SER A 57 1.20 -12.18 -6.16
N LEU A 58 1.72 -12.72 -7.25
CA LEU A 58 1.46 -14.08 -7.72
C LEU A 58 2.79 -14.64 -8.23
N ASP A 59 3.22 -15.79 -7.71
CA ASP A 59 4.46 -16.46 -8.12
C ASP A 59 5.71 -15.55 -8.15
N SER A 60 5.84 -14.70 -7.12
CA SER A 60 6.91 -13.70 -6.97
C SER A 60 6.86 -12.51 -7.94
N GLU A 61 5.82 -12.42 -8.78
CA GLU A 61 5.57 -11.27 -9.65
C GLU A 61 4.53 -10.31 -9.08
N ILE A 62 4.65 -9.04 -9.43
CA ILE A 62 3.65 -8.01 -9.10
C ILE A 62 2.50 -8.14 -10.08
N SER A 63 1.32 -8.53 -9.60
CA SER A 63 0.16 -8.78 -10.45
C SER A 63 -0.62 -7.51 -10.81
N ASN A 64 -0.35 -6.39 -10.13
CA ASN A 64 -1.01 -5.10 -10.35
C ASN A 64 0.04 -4.01 -10.66
N ALA A 65 0.75 -4.22 -11.76
CA ALA A 65 1.88 -3.38 -12.18
C ALA A 65 1.53 -1.88 -12.31
N GLU A 66 0.25 -1.53 -12.49
CA GLU A 66 -0.22 -0.14 -12.52
C GLU A 66 -0.02 0.62 -11.20
N VAL A 67 0.30 -0.09 -10.10
CA VAL A 67 0.66 0.52 -8.82
C VAL A 67 2.08 1.11 -8.84
N LEU A 68 2.99 0.58 -9.65
CA LEU A 68 4.39 1.00 -9.73
C LEU A 68 4.56 2.47 -10.14
N PRO A 69 3.94 2.98 -11.23
CA PRO A 69 4.04 4.40 -11.56
C PRO A 69 3.45 5.30 -10.47
N LYS A 70 2.41 4.84 -9.75
CA LYS A 70 1.81 5.60 -8.64
C LYS A 70 2.76 5.71 -7.43
N ILE A 71 3.46 4.62 -7.11
CA ILE A 71 4.51 4.60 -6.08
C ILE A 71 5.64 5.56 -6.49
N LYS A 72 6.08 5.51 -7.75
CA LYS A 72 7.13 6.41 -8.26
C LYS A 72 6.72 7.87 -8.15
N THR A 73 5.53 8.26 -8.61
CA THR A 73 5.02 9.63 -8.49
C THR A 73 4.94 10.09 -7.03
N GLU A 74 4.57 9.20 -6.10
CA GLU A 74 4.52 9.55 -4.69
C GLU A 74 5.92 9.75 -4.09
N ILE A 75 6.88 8.90 -4.45
CA ILE A 75 8.29 9.09 -4.08
C ILE A 75 8.78 10.45 -4.58
N GLU A 76 8.53 10.79 -5.84
CA GLU A 76 8.91 12.07 -6.44
C GLU A 76 8.26 13.24 -5.70
N ARG A 77 6.96 13.15 -5.38
CA ARG A 77 6.24 14.17 -4.62
C ARG A 77 6.84 14.37 -3.23
N LEU A 78 7.11 13.28 -2.50
CA LEU A 78 7.67 13.33 -1.15
C LEU A 78 9.12 13.81 -1.12
N SER A 79 9.90 13.54 -2.17
CA SER A 79 11.29 14.01 -2.29
C SER A 79 11.45 15.51 -2.59
N ARG A 80 10.39 16.18 -3.05
CA ARG A 80 10.39 17.61 -3.41
C ARG A 80 9.83 18.52 -2.31
N LEU A 81 9.43 17.93 -1.19
CA LEU A 81 8.85 18.61 -0.03
C LEU A 81 9.90 18.78 1.06
#